data_AF-A0AA42P4M2-F1
#
_entry.id   AF-A0AA42P4M2-F1
#
_cell.length_a   1.000
_cell.length_b   1.000
_cell.length_c   1.000
_cell.angle_alpha   90.00
_cell.angle_beta   90.00
_cell.angle_gamma   90.00
#
_symmetry.space_group_name_H-M   'P 1'
#
loop_
_entity.id
_entity.type
_entity.pdbx_description
1 polymer ?
#
loop_
_entity_poly.entity_id
_entity_poly.type
_entity_poly.pdbx_seq_one_letter_code
_entity_poly.pdbx_strand_id
1 'polypeptide(L)'
;MKTGLLALAALLVSPVAMAVPPRMSVHVTYDWSGWGSVSERWLIQRDAYGMTTRVQVVDAPDVKARLPELLPVDAMAAFEAALQAAPLTREATVNLISSRLDRAAILGLDPGLRSLQPGACSFVQQRAFARQALATLSLQARVARHFEGLWTDDYPMMTVVVTRPGRPDVVLVSTSQATMMLPWKRLPSAEFDQQVLAGAQEEWRPALSEAVNALLPDGEATRSRFQMGWLQDRLRSDLALESLDCGAWRRRRAE
;
A
#
# COMPACT_ATOMS: atom_id res chain seq x y z
N MET A 1 41.79 -50.49 33.02
CA MET A 1 41.05 -49.28 33.45
C MET A 1 41.35 -48.16 32.45
N LYS A 2 40.53 -48.03 31.40
CA LYS A 2 39.68 -46.86 31.07
C LYS A 2 40.42 -45.50 30.98
N THR A 3 40.83 -45.21 29.73
CA THR A 3 40.82 -43.94 28.98
C THR A 3 40.25 -42.68 29.62
N GLY A 4 40.92 -41.55 29.39
CA GLY A 4 40.35 -40.20 29.57
C GLY A 4 41.24 -39.10 28.99
N LEU A 5 41.36 -39.03 27.66
CA LEU A 5 41.95 -37.88 26.95
C LEU A 5 40.84 -36.85 26.71
N LEU A 6 40.91 -35.73 27.43
CA LEU A 6 40.07 -34.55 27.21
C LEU A 6 40.50 -33.87 25.89
N ALA A 7 39.70 -34.06 24.84
CA ALA A 7 39.80 -33.29 23.62
C ALA A 7 39.16 -31.91 23.85
N LEU A 8 39.99 -30.86 23.85
CA LEU A 8 39.51 -29.48 23.77
C LEU A 8 38.99 -29.26 22.33
N ALA A 9 37.66 -29.26 22.18
CA ALA A 9 37.03 -28.77 20.97
C ALA A 9 37.17 -27.24 20.93
N ALA A 10 38.11 -26.75 20.13
CA ALA A 10 38.16 -25.34 19.75
C ALA A 10 36.91 -25.03 18.91
N LEU A 11 35.91 -24.42 19.54
CA LEU A 11 34.79 -23.78 18.86
C LEU A 11 35.35 -22.66 17.97
N LEU A 12 35.55 -22.97 16.69
CA LEU A 12 35.70 -21.98 15.64
C LEU A 12 34.41 -21.18 15.56
N VAL A 13 34.31 -20.12 16.37
CA VAL A 13 33.37 -19.03 16.13
C VAL A 13 33.87 -18.35 14.87
N SER A 14 33.44 -18.87 13.71
CA SER A 14 33.60 -18.16 12.46
C SER A 14 32.85 -16.84 12.65
N PRO A 15 33.51 -15.67 12.57
CA PRO A 15 32.76 -14.44 12.51
C PRO A 15 31.90 -14.58 11.26
N VAL A 16 30.58 -14.56 11.44
CA VAL A 16 29.67 -14.29 10.33
C VAL A 16 30.05 -12.88 9.90
N ALA A 17 30.95 -12.78 8.92
CA ALA A 17 31.17 -11.55 8.21
C ALA A 17 29.79 -11.19 7.68
N MET A 18 29.14 -10.22 8.31
CA MET A 18 27.89 -9.67 7.82
C MET A 18 28.23 -9.07 6.47
N ALA A 19 28.00 -9.85 5.41
CA ALA A 19 28.21 -9.39 4.05
C ALA A 19 27.36 -8.14 3.89
N VAL A 20 28.02 -7.01 3.63
CA VAL A 20 27.32 -5.74 3.49
C VAL A 20 26.31 -5.90 2.35
N PRO A 21 25.02 -5.58 2.58
CA PRO A 21 23.99 -5.75 1.56
C PRO A 21 24.39 -5.03 0.26
N PRO A 22 24.12 -5.61 -0.92
CA PRO A 22 24.55 -5.03 -2.18
C PRO A 22 23.87 -3.67 -2.43
N ARG A 23 24.58 -2.78 -3.13
CA ARG A 23 24.03 -1.48 -3.55
C ARG A 23 22.73 -1.66 -4.31
N MET A 24 21.79 -0.75 -4.10
CA MET A 24 20.47 -0.78 -4.72
C MET A 24 19.93 0.63 -4.86
N SER A 25 19.28 0.91 -5.99
CA SER A 25 18.63 2.18 -6.25
C SER A 25 17.16 1.93 -6.59
N VAL A 26 16.27 2.72 -6.00
CA VAL A 26 14.83 2.69 -6.25
C VAL A 26 14.41 4.10 -6.64
N HIS A 27 13.99 4.28 -7.88
CA HIS A 27 13.41 5.52 -8.37
C HIS A 27 11.89 5.37 -8.34
N VAL A 28 11.21 6.25 -7.61
CA VAL A 28 9.75 6.30 -7.56
C VAL A 28 9.29 7.61 -8.19
N THR A 29 8.48 7.49 -9.23
CA THR A 29 7.74 8.61 -9.83
C THR A 29 6.27 8.44 -9.50
N TYR A 30 5.63 9.50 -9.03
CA TYR A 30 4.19 9.54 -8.83
C TYR A 30 3.61 10.77 -9.53
N ASP A 31 2.80 10.52 -10.54
CA ASP A 31 2.03 11.54 -11.24
C ASP A 31 0.56 11.36 -10.90
N TRP A 32 -0.15 12.46 -10.69
CA TRP A 32 -1.58 12.48 -10.48
C TRP A 32 -2.16 13.67 -11.21
N SER A 33 -3.26 13.44 -11.93
CA SER A 33 -4.07 14.48 -12.54
C SER A 33 -5.54 14.30 -12.17
N GLY A 34 -6.27 15.41 -12.10
CA GLY A 34 -7.70 15.49 -11.79
C GLY A 34 -8.10 16.95 -11.84
N TRP A 35 -8.64 17.47 -10.74
CA TRP A 35 -8.90 18.92 -10.57
C TRP A 35 -7.63 19.77 -10.41
N GLY A 36 -6.46 19.11 -10.33
CA GLY A 36 -5.14 19.71 -10.34
C GLY A 36 -4.12 18.70 -10.86
N SER A 37 -2.84 18.95 -10.60
CA SER A 37 -1.77 18.01 -10.93
C SER A 37 -0.71 17.97 -9.84
N VAL A 38 -0.22 16.77 -9.54
CA VAL A 38 0.92 16.52 -8.65
C VAL A 38 1.92 15.65 -9.39
N SER A 39 3.20 15.96 -9.22
CA SER A 39 4.30 15.13 -9.76
C SER A 39 5.41 15.06 -8.71
N GLU A 40 5.61 13.88 -8.12
CA GLU A 40 6.65 13.59 -7.15
C GLU A 40 7.70 12.66 -7.79
N ARG A 41 8.98 12.95 -7.56
CA ARG A 41 10.08 12.08 -7.98
C ARG A 41 11.01 11.86 -6.79
N TRP A 42 11.33 10.60 -6.50
CA TRP A 42 12.10 10.22 -5.33
C TRP A 42 13.17 9.20 -5.70
N LEU A 43 14.41 9.48 -5.29
CA LEU A 43 15.53 8.57 -5.42
C LEU A 43 15.87 8.01 -4.04
N ILE A 44 15.76 6.69 -3.89
CA ILE A 44 16.14 5.97 -2.67
C ILE A 44 17.33 5.08 -2.99
N GLN A 45 18.43 5.21 -2.24
CA GLN A 45 19.67 4.50 -2.51
C GLN A 45 20.21 3.85 -1.25
N ARG A 46 20.61 2.57 -1.39
CA ARG A 46 21.43 1.85 -0.43
C ARG A 46 22.88 1.87 -0.90
N ASP A 47 23.77 2.46 -0.11
CA ASP A 47 25.18 2.61 -0.45
C ASP A 47 26.01 1.35 -0.16
N ALA A 48 27.34 1.47 -0.29
CA ALA A 48 28.27 0.35 -0.06
C ALA A 48 28.44 -0.02 1.42
N TYR A 49 27.95 0.80 2.34
CA TYR A 49 28.01 0.59 3.79
C TYR A 49 26.66 0.10 4.34
N GLY A 50 25.66 -0.06 3.48
CA GLY A 50 24.31 -0.49 3.84
C GLY A 50 23.42 0.67 4.33
N MET A 51 23.90 1.91 4.27
CA MET A 51 23.09 3.08 4.63
C MET A 51 22.08 3.36 3.54
N THR A 52 20.81 3.57 3.93
CA THR A 52 19.73 3.88 3.00
C THR A 52 19.34 5.35 3.14
N THR A 53 19.41 6.09 2.04
CA THR A 53 19.02 7.50 1.96
C THR A 53 17.91 7.71 0.95
N ARG A 54 17.04 8.68 1.21
CA ARG A 54 16.03 9.20 0.29
C ARG A 54 16.34 10.65 -0.07
N VAL A 55 16.19 10.99 -1.35
CA VAL A 55 16.32 12.36 -1.87
C VAL A 55 15.14 12.66 -2.80
N GLN A 56 14.59 13.87 -2.70
CA GLN A 56 13.62 14.35 -3.68
C GLN A 56 14.35 14.76 -4.96
N VAL A 57 13.94 14.21 -6.09
CA VAL A 57 14.42 14.65 -7.40
C VAL A 57 13.53 15.79 -7.84
N VAL A 58 14.14 16.94 -8.12
CA VAL A 58 13.44 18.17 -8.45
C VAL A 58 13.84 18.57 -9.86
N ASP A 59 12.84 18.64 -10.75
CA ASP A 59 13.08 18.96 -12.17
C ASP A 59 13.09 20.48 -12.43
N ALA A 60 12.63 21.29 -11.48
CA ALA A 60 12.50 22.75 -11.61
C ALA A 60 13.67 23.49 -10.92
N PRO A 61 14.37 24.41 -11.61
CA PRO A 61 15.58 25.06 -11.10
C PRO A 61 15.35 26.00 -9.89
N ASP A 62 14.09 26.39 -9.64
CA ASP A 62 13.66 27.28 -8.56
C ASP A 62 13.18 26.55 -7.30
N VAL A 63 13.01 25.23 -7.36
CA VAL A 63 12.56 24.42 -6.23
C VAL A 63 13.77 23.87 -5.48
N LYS A 64 13.90 24.22 -4.19
CA LYS A 64 14.98 23.70 -3.35
C LYS A 64 14.79 22.20 -3.11
N ALA A 65 15.75 21.40 -3.57
CA ALA A 65 15.82 19.99 -3.23
C ALA A 65 15.87 19.81 -1.70
N ARG A 66 15.06 18.89 -1.17
CA ARG A 66 15.14 18.50 0.24
C ARG A 66 16.52 17.88 0.51
N LEU A 67 17.04 18.11 1.71
CA LEU A 67 18.25 17.44 2.15
C LEU A 67 18.05 15.91 2.12
N PRO A 68 19.09 15.13 1.81
CA PRO A 68 19.01 13.68 1.92
C PRO A 68 18.58 13.24 3.30
N GLU A 69 17.57 12.39 3.36
CA GLU A 69 16.99 11.85 4.59
C GLU A 69 17.46 10.41 4.78
N LEU A 70 17.93 10.08 5.99
CA LEU A 70 18.23 8.70 6.36
C LEU A 70 16.94 7.93 6.61
N LEU A 71 16.84 6.75 6.01
CA LEU A 71 15.72 5.83 6.24
C LEU A 71 16.06 4.80 7.34
N PRO A 72 15.05 4.17 7.95
CA PRO A 72 15.27 3.03 8.84
C PRO A 72 16.14 1.95 8.18
N VAL A 73 17.01 1.33 8.98
CA VAL A 73 18.04 0.38 8.51
C VAL A 73 17.45 -0.78 7.72
N ASP A 74 16.23 -1.20 8.07
CA ASP A 74 15.51 -2.31 7.47
C ASP A 74 14.61 -1.92 6.29
N ALA A 75 14.41 -0.63 6.00
CA ALA A 75 13.45 -0.17 5.00
C ALA A 75 13.73 -0.74 3.60
N MET A 76 14.99 -0.69 3.14
CA MET A 76 15.38 -1.25 1.85
C MET A 76 15.33 -2.79 1.85
N ALA A 77 15.64 -3.43 2.97
CA ALA A 77 15.57 -4.89 3.09
C ALA A 77 14.11 -5.38 3.04
N ALA A 78 13.18 -4.67 3.70
CA ALA A 78 11.75 -4.94 3.64
C ALA A 78 11.21 -4.76 2.23
N PHE A 79 11.63 -3.70 1.52
CA PHE A 79 11.29 -3.51 0.11
C PHE A 79 11.84 -4.62 -0.79
N GLU A 80 13.09 -5.02 -0.61
CA GLU A 80 13.69 -6.12 -1.37
C GLU A 80 12.95 -7.44 -1.10
N ALA A 81 12.57 -7.74 0.14
CA ALA A 81 11.76 -8.90 0.47
C ALA A 81 10.37 -8.84 -0.18
N ALA A 82 9.71 -7.69 -0.14
CA ALA A 82 8.39 -7.49 -0.76
C ALA A 82 8.44 -7.61 -2.30
N LEU A 83 9.54 -7.20 -2.91
CA LEU A 83 9.77 -7.34 -4.35
C LEU A 83 9.90 -8.80 -4.79
N GLN A 84 10.45 -9.66 -3.92
CA GLN A 84 10.61 -11.10 -4.18
C GLN A 84 9.39 -11.94 -3.76
N ALA A 85 8.50 -11.38 -2.94
CA ALA A 85 7.28 -12.08 -2.55
C ALA A 85 6.43 -12.43 -3.78
N ALA A 86 5.78 -13.60 -3.76
CA ALA A 86 4.86 -13.98 -4.82
C ALA A 86 3.64 -13.03 -4.83
N PRO A 87 3.11 -12.64 -6.01
CA PRO A 87 1.80 -12.01 -6.08
C PRO A 87 0.75 -12.88 -5.41
N LEU A 88 -0.21 -12.25 -4.75
CA LEU A 88 -1.40 -12.90 -4.26
C LEU A 88 -2.46 -12.96 -5.36
N THR A 89 -3.50 -13.76 -5.15
CA THR A 89 -4.73 -13.59 -5.92
C THR A 89 -5.46 -12.33 -5.46
N ARG A 90 -6.37 -11.81 -6.30
CA ARG A 90 -7.26 -10.70 -5.92
C ARG A 90 -8.04 -11.04 -4.65
N GLU A 91 -8.61 -12.24 -4.57
CA GLU A 91 -9.37 -12.71 -3.40
C GLU A 91 -8.51 -12.77 -2.14
N ALA A 92 -7.31 -13.36 -2.22
CA ALA A 92 -6.39 -13.42 -1.08
C ALA A 92 -5.97 -12.02 -0.62
N THR A 93 -5.83 -11.07 -1.55
CA THR A 93 -5.52 -9.67 -1.22
C THR A 93 -6.69 -8.98 -0.53
N VAL A 94 -7.92 -9.15 -1.03
CA VAL A 94 -9.14 -8.66 -0.38
C VAL A 94 -9.25 -9.22 1.05
N ASN A 95 -9.00 -10.50 1.23
CA ASN A 95 -9.04 -11.16 2.54
C ASN A 95 -7.97 -10.59 3.49
N LEU A 96 -6.74 -10.41 3.00
CA LEU A 96 -5.65 -9.81 3.77
C LEU A 96 -6.02 -8.39 4.22
N ILE A 97 -6.44 -7.53 3.29
CA ILE A 97 -6.82 -6.15 3.56
C ILE A 97 -7.97 -6.10 4.57
N SER A 98 -9.03 -6.87 4.33
CA SER A 98 -10.21 -6.92 5.21
C SER A 98 -9.89 -7.37 6.64
N SER A 99 -8.89 -8.23 6.82
CA SER A 99 -8.47 -8.70 8.15
C SER A 99 -7.65 -7.68 8.93
N ARG A 100 -7.01 -6.73 8.26
CA ARG A 100 -6.18 -5.67 8.86
C ARG A 100 -6.97 -4.40 9.21
N LEU A 101 -8.19 -4.24 8.69
CA LEU A 101 -9.04 -3.09 8.99
C LEU A 101 -9.52 -3.09 10.45
N ASP A 102 -9.43 -1.93 11.11
CA ASP A 102 -9.97 -1.76 12.45
C ASP A 102 -11.50 -1.60 12.39
N ARG A 103 -12.21 -2.72 12.58
CA ARG A 103 -13.67 -2.73 12.59
C ARG A 103 -14.25 -1.84 13.69
N ALA A 104 -13.60 -1.71 14.84
CA ALA A 104 -14.10 -0.89 15.93
C ALA A 104 -14.01 0.60 15.57
N ALA A 105 -12.91 1.01 14.93
CA ALA A 105 -12.77 2.38 14.40
C ALA A 105 -13.80 2.68 13.30
N ILE A 106 -14.07 1.74 12.38
CA ILE A 106 -15.11 1.92 11.35
C ILE A 106 -16.51 2.00 11.98
N LEU A 107 -16.76 1.24 13.05
CA LEU A 107 -18.03 1.21 13.79
C LEU A 107 -18.30 2.45 14.65
N GLY A 108 -17.34 3.37 14.79
CA GLY A 108 -17.46 4.61 15.55
C GLY A 108 -18.45 5.60 14.92
N LEU A 109 -19.70 5.18 14.73
CA LEU A 109 -20.79 6.01 14.23
C LEU A 109 -21.00 7.19 15.19
N ASP A 110 -21.03 8.40 14.64
CA ASP A 110 -21.29 9.61 15.41
C ASP A 110 -22.72 9.55 16.00
N PRO A 111 -22.89 9.64 17.33
CA PRO A 111 -24.21 9.70 17.97
C PRO A 111 -25.08 10.86 17.49
N GLY A 112 -24.45 11.90 16.92
CA GLY A 112 -25.08 13.05 16.29
C GLY A 112 -25.52 12.85 14.84
N LEU A 113 -25.35 11.65 14.26
CA LEU A 113 -25.90 11.29 12.94
C LEU A 113 -27.42 11.39 12.96
N ARG A 114 -27.93 12.59 12.62
CA ARG A 114 -29.35 12.88 12.49
C ARG A 114 -29.79 12.48 11.08
N SER A 115 -30.86 11.71 11.01
CA SER A 115 -31.55 11.42 9.76
C SER A 115 -31.97 12.73 9.07
N LEU A 116 -31.73 12.85 7.76
CA LEU A 116 -32.22 13.96 6.93
C LEU A 116 -33.76 13.91 6.73
N GLN A 117 -34.40 12.82 7.13
CA GLN A 117 -35.86 12.59 7.07
C GLN A 117 -36.42 12.23 8.45
N PRO A 118 -37.69 12.51 8.78
CA PRO A 118 -38.30 12.01 10.01
C PRO A 118 -38.43 10.47 9.96
N GLY A 119 -37.45 9.75 10.55
CA GLY A 119 -37.64 8.40 11.08
C GLY A 119 -37.64 7.19 10.12
N ALA A 120 -36.62 7.00 9.27
CA ALA A 120 -36.46 5.70 8.58
C ALA A 120 -35.97 4.58 9.54
N CYS A 121 -35.00 4.89 10.41
CA CYS A 121 -34.42 3.92 11.34
C CYS A 121 -34.08 4.59 12.68
N SER A 122 -34.25 3.85 13.77
CA SER A 122 -33.72 4.25 15.08
C SER A 122 -32.20 4.09 15.11
N PHE A 123 -31.50 4.86 15.94
CA PHE A 123 -30.05 4.74 16.12
C PHE A 123 -29.59 3.32 16.48
N VAL A 124 -30.42 2.57 17.23
CA VAL A 124 -30.16 1.15 17.54
C VAL A 124 -30.14 0.31 16.25
N GLN A 125 -31.07 0.53 15.32
CA GLN A 125 -31.12 -0.17 14.03
C GLN A 125 -29.95 0.21 13.13
N GLN A 126 -29.54 1.48 13.13
CA GLN A 126 -28.35 1.95 12.40
C GLN A 126 -27.08 1.24 12.88
N ARG A 127 -26.89 1.16 14.21
CA ARG A 127 -25.77 0.45 14.83
C ARG A 127 -25.80 -1.06 14.54
N ALA A 128 -26.99 -1.67 14.51
CA ALA A 128 -27.14 -3.08 14.16
C ALA A 128 -26.79 -3.35 12.68
N PHE A 129 -27.27 -2.51 11.76
CA PHE A 129 -26.90 -2.56 10.34
C PHE A 129 -25.38 -2.42 10.16
N ALA A 130 -24.77 -1.44 10.82
CA ALA A 130 -23.33 -1.20 10.72
C ALA A 130 -22.49 -2.41 11.15
N ARG A 131 -22.89 -3.07 12.25
CA ARG A 131 -22.26 -4.32 12.70
C ARG A 131 -22.41 -5.44 11.67
N GLN A 132 -23.59 -5.60 11.08
CA GLN A 132 -23.85 -6.62 10.06
C GLN A 132 -23.03 -6.34 8.79
N ALA A 133 -22.97 -5.10 8.34
CA ALA A 133 -22.20 -4.65 7.19
C ALA A 133 -20.69 -4.89 7.33
N LEU A 134 -20.19 -4.97 8.57
CA LEU A 134 -18.79 -5.23 8.90
C LEU A 134 -18.53 -6.66 9.37
N ALA A 135 -19.54 -7.54 9.32
CA ALA A 135 -19.33 -8.97 9.44
C ALA A 135 -18.38 -9.45 8.34
N THR A 136 -17.55 -10.45 8.62
CA THR A 136 -16.39 -10.83 7.78
C THR A 136 -16.67 -10.87 6.29
N LEU A 137 -17.67 -11.63 5.84
CA LEU A 137 -18.01 -11.76 4.41
C LEU A 137 -18.54 -10.45 3.81
N SER A 138 -19.32 -9.68 4.58
CA SER A 138 -19.85 -8.39 4.12
C SER A 138 -18.74 -7.34 3.99
N LEU A 139 -17.79 -7.34 4.93
CA LEU A 139 -16.60 -6.49 4.86
C LEU A 139 -15.73 -6.87 3.66
N GLN A 140 -15.48 -8.16 3.45
CA GLN A 140 -14.75 -8.65 2.28
C GLN A 140 -15.42 -8.22 0.97
N ALA A 141 -16.75 -8.32 0.87
CA ALA A 141 -17.48 -7.87 -0.31
C ALA A 141 -17.35 -6.35 -0.54
N ARG A 142 -17.36 -5.54 0.53
CA ARG A 142 -17.13 -4.09 0.44
C ARG A 142 -15.71 -3.77 -0.03
N VAL A 143 -14.72 -4.45 0.52
CA VAL A 143 -13.32 -4.30 0.11
C VAL A 143 -13.12 -4.81 -1.33
N ALA A 144 -13.76 -5.91 -1.74
CA ALA A 144 -13.72 -6.39 -3.12
C ALA A 144 -14.30 -5.33 -4.08
N ARG A 145 -15.46 -4.75 -3.72
CA ARG A 145 -16.07 -3.68 -4.49
C ARG A 145 -15.15 -2.49 -4.63
N HIS A 146 -14.40 -2.11 -3.57
CA HIS A 146 -13.39 -1.04 -3.61
C HIS A 146 -12.39 -1.18 -4.78
N PHE A 147 -12.14 -2.41 -5.21
CA PHE A 147 -11.25 -2.70 -6.33
C PHE A 147 -11.97 -2.91 -7.66
N GLU A 148 -13.21 -2.44 -7.79
CA GLU A 148 -14.02 -2.52 -9.02
C GLU A 148 -14.14 -1.12 -9.64
N GLY A 149 -13.51 -0.94 -10.80
CA GLY A 149 -13.67 0.27 -11.62
C GLY A 149 -12.97 1.53 -11.08
N LEU A 150 -13.40 2.67 -11.63
CA LEU A 150 -12.92 4.00 -11.26
C LEU A 150 -13.88 4.63 -10.24
N TRP A 151 -13.32 5.31 -9.25
CA TRP A 151 -14.07 5.96 -8.16
C TRP A 151 -14.19 7.46 -8.33
N THR A 152 -13.29 8.03 -9.13
CA THR A 152 -13.07 9.46 -9.32
C THR A 152 -12.66 9.72 -10.78
N ASP A 153 -12.63 10.98 -11.17
CA ASP A 153 -12.06 11.50 -12.41
C ASP A 153 -10.53 11.71 -12.31
N ASP A 154 -9.88 11.08 -11.34
CA ASP A 154 -8.44 11.17 -11.12
C ASP A 154 -7.66 10.15 -11.96
N TYR A 155 -6.44 10.48 -12.35
CA TYR A 155 -5.56 9.58 -13.09
C TYR A 155 -4.20 9.47 -12.38
N PRO A 156 -4.11 8.73 -11.26
CA PRO A 156 -2.84 8.44 -10.63
C PRO A 156 -2.01 7.48 -11.48
N MET A 157 -0.71 7.68 -11.49
CA MET A 157 0.27 6.74 -12.02
C MET A 157 1.49 6.74 -11.10
N MET A 158 1.87 5.57 -10.62
CA MET A 158 3.11 5.37 -9.88
C MET A 158 4.01 4.40 -10.63
N THR A 159 5.24 4.82 -10.88
CA THR A 159 6.28 4.02 -11.52
C THR A 159 7.42 3.83 -10.53
N VAL A 160 7.81 2.57 -10.31
CA VAL A 160 8.92 2.18 -9.45
C VAL A 160 9.95 1.45 -10.31
N VAL A 161 11.13 2.05 -10.45
CA VAL A 161 12.28 1.47 -11.17
C VAL A 161 13.33 1.06 -10.15
N VAL A 162 13.69 -0.22 -10.18
CA VAL A 162 14.67 -0.80 -9.25
C VAL A 162 15.91 -1.22 -10.02
N THR A 163 17.04 -0.61 -9.70
CA THR A 163 18.34 -0.92 -10.29
C THR A 163 19.27 -1.55 -9.27
N ARG A 164 19.91 -2.65 -9.67
CA ARG A 164 20.87 -3.41 -8.85
C ARG A 164 22.08 -3.79 -9.71
N PRO A 165 23.32 -3.64 -9.21
CA PRO A 165 24.51 -4.07 -9.94
C PRO A 165 24.43 -5.53 -10.35
N GLY A 166 24.69 -5.80 -11.64
CA GLY A 166 24.70 -7.16 -12.19
C GLY A 166 23.33 -7.85 -12.29
N ARG A 167 22.22 -7.11 -12.13
CA ARG A 167 20.86 -7.65 -12.34
C ARG A 167 20.07 -6.74 -13.30
N PRO A 168 19.15 -7.30 -14.10
CA PRO A 168 18.21 -6.51 -14.87
C PRO A 168 17.38 -5.59 -13.97
N ASP A 169 17.05 -4.42 -14.50
CA ASP A 169 16.13 -3.50 -13.85
C ASP A 169 14.75 -4.14 -13.68
N VAL A 170 14.07 -3.77 -12.60
CA VAL A 170 12.67 -4.13 -12.39
C VAL A 170 11.83 -2.87 -12.46
N VAL A 171 10.86 -2.86 -13.37
CA VAL A 171 9.93 -1.74 -13.56
C VAL A 171 8.54 -2.20 -13.16
N LEU A 172 7.95 -1.50 -12.20
CA LEU A 172 6.62 -1.74 -11.67
C LEU A 172 5.79 -0.48 -11.85
N VAL A 173 4.61 -0.62 -12.42
CA VAL A 173 3.70 0.50 -12.68
C VAL A 173 2.33 0.19 -12.11
N SER A 174 1.71 1.17 -11.50
CA SER A 174 0.29 1.11 -11.16
C SER A 174 -0.39 2.40 -11.58
N THR A 175 -1.59 2.27 -12.15
CA THR A 175 -2.49 3.38 -12.49
C THR A 175 -3.77 3.38 -11.68
N SER A 176 -3.81 2.59 -10.61
CA SER A 176 -5.04 2.35 -9.86
C SER A 176 -5.40 3.53 -8.97
N GLN A 177 -6.67 3.92 -8.96
CA GLN A 177 -7.21 4.86 -7.96
C GLN A 177 -7.47 4.18 -6.60
N ALA A 178 -7.41 2.85 -6.55
CA ALA A 178 -7.76 2.08 -5.38
C ALA A 178 -6.64 2.10 -4.32
N THR A 179 -6.97 1.57 -3.16
CA THR A 179 -6.07 1.58 -2.00
C THR A 179 -4.82 0.77 -2.29
N MET A 180 -3.70 1.24 -1.75
CA MET A 180 -2.37 0.66 -1.97
C MET A 180 -1.92 0.65 -3.44
N MET A 181 -2.51 1.45 -4.33
CA MET A 181 -2.18 1.42 -5.76
C MET A 181 -2.29 0.00 -6.36
N LEU A 182 -3.23 -0.82 -5.90
CA LEU A 182 -3.39 -2.18 -6.42
C LEU A 182 -4.37 -2.21 -7.59
N PRO A 183 -4.10 -3.01 -8.65
CA PRO A 183 -2.94 -3.89 -8.83
C PRO A 183 -1.70 -3.18 -9.42
N TRP A 184 -0.55 -3.85 -9.34
CA TRP A 184 0.69 -3.45 -10.04
C TRP A 184 0.83 -4.18 -11.37
N LYS A 185 1.62 -3.65 -12.29
CA LYS A 185 2.02 -4.28 -13.55
C LYS A 185 3.54 -4.26 -13.64
N ARG A 186 4.13 -5.39 -14.04
CA ARG A 186 5.57 -5.48 -14.28
C ARG A 186 5.85 -5.23 -15.76
N LEU A 187 6.72 -4.28 -16.05
CA LEU A 187 7.06 -3.86 -17.40
C LEU A 187 8.53 -4.19 -17.74
N PRO A 188 8.87 -4.34 -19.04
CA PRO A 188 10.23 -4.64 -19.47
C PRO A 188 11.18 -3.42 -19.42
N SER A 189 10.63 -2.19 -19.46
CA SER A 189 11.40 -0.94 -19.49
C SER A 189 10.62 0.18 -18.79
N ALA A 190 11.35 1.20 -18.32
CA ALA A 190 10.80 2.42 -17.75
C ALA A 190 10.23 3.35 -18.84
N GLU A 191 10.68 3.17 -20.07
CA GLU A 191 10.09 3.79 -21.26
C GLU A 191 9.09 2.81 -21.86
N PHE A 192 7.80 3.13 -21.74
CA PHE A 192 6.70 2.31 -22.23
C PHE A 192 5.58 3.18 -22.77
N ASP A 193 4.82 2.64 -23.72
CA ASP A 193 3.60 3.27 -24.22
C ASP A 193 2.35 2.69 -23.53
N GLN A 194 1.19 3.28 -23.86
CA GLN A 194 -0.10 2.86 -23.31
C GLN A 194 -0.48 1.43 -23.72
N GLN A 195 -0.04 0.95 -24.88
CA GLN A 195 -0.36 -0.40 -25.36
C GLN A 195 0.38 -1.46 -24.54
N VAL A 196 1.66 -1.23 -24.26
CA VAL A 196 2.48 -2.07 -23.37
C VAL A 196 1.87 -2.11 -21.97
N LEU A 197 1.50 -0.95 -21.43
CA LEU A 197 0.87 -0.87 -20.11
C LEU A 197 -0.48 -1.60 -20.08
N ALA A 198 -1.34 -1.42 -21.09
CA ALA A 198 -2.64 -2.06 -21.17
C ALA A 198 -2.52 -3.60 -21.27
N GLY A 199 -1.53 -4.10 -22.02
CA GLY A 199 -1.30 -5.53 -22.22
C GLY A 199 -0.55 -6.24 -21.09
N ALA A 200 0.07 -5.52 -20.16
CA ALA A 200 0.82 -6.12 -19.06
C ALA A 200 -0.09 -6.77 -18.01
N GLN A 201 0.36 -7.93 -17.50
CA GLN A 201 -0.37 -8.70 -16.49
C GLN A 201 -0.43 -7.94 -15.16
N GLU A 202 -1.61 -7.96 -14.55
CA GLU A 202 -1.86 -7.43 -13.22
C GLU A 202 -1.33 -8.37 -12.12
N GLU A 203 -0.59 -7.81 -11.18
CA GLU A 203 0.00 -8.47 -10.02
C GLU A 203 -0.54 -7.83 -8.73
N TRP A 204 -1.19 -8.62 -7.87
CA TRP A 204 -1.69 -8.15 -6.58
C TRP A 204 -0.60 -8.31 -5.51
N ARG A 205 0.12 -7.21 -5.24
CA ARG A 205 1.30 -7.20 -4.36
C ARG A 205 1.12 -6.21 -3.20
N PRO A 206 0.28 -6.50 -2.20
CA PRO A 206 0.04 -5.57 -1.08
C PRO A 206 1.31 -5.27 -0.28
N ALA A 207 2.18 -6.27 -0.04
CA ALA A 207 3.44 -6.05 0.67
C ALA A 207 4.39 -5.09 -0.10
N LEU A 208 4.38 -5.13 -1.43
CA LEU A 208 5.15 -4.20 -2.26
C LEU A 208 4.63 -2.78 -2.06
N SER A 209 3.31 -2.56 -2.10
CA SER A 209 2.72 -1.25 -1.86
C SER A 209 3.05 -0.68 -0.48
N GLU A 210 3.00 -1.52 0.56
CA GLU A 210 3.38 -1.12 1.93
C GLU A 210 4.85 -0.71 1.99
N ALA A 211 5.73 -1.52 1.39
CA ALA A 211 7.16 -1.21 1.38
C ALA A 211 7.48 0.05 0.55
N VAL A 212 6.85 0.25 -0.61
CA VAL A 212 6.98 1.49 -1.39
C VAL A 212 6.53 2.68 -0.56
N ASN A 213 5.38 2.60 0.10
CA ASN A 213 4.89 3.71 0.92
C ASN A 213 5.82 4.02 2.10
N ALA A 214 6.43 3.00 2.71
CA ALA A 214 7.43 3.18 3.78
C ALA A 214 8.74 3.80 3.31
N LEU A 215 9.09 3.65 2.02
CA LEU A 215 10.26 4.32 1.43
C LEU A 215 10.01 5.81 1.15
N LEU A 216 8.76 6.24 1.04
CA LEU A 216 8.38 7.61 0.71
C LEU A 216 8.08 8.43 1.97
N PRO A 217 8.20 9.78 1.94
CA PRO A 217 7.84 10.58 3.11
C PRO A 217 6.33 10.51 3.32
N ASP A 218 5.87 10.98 4.48
CA ASP A 218 4.47 11.38 4.64
C ASP A 218 4.19 12.43 3.56
N GLY A 219 3.37 12.03 2.59
CA GLY A 219 3.33 12.62 1.26
C GLY A 219 2.30 13.71 1.06
N GLU A 220 2.20 14.13 -0.20
CA GLU A 220 1.08 14.94 -0.70
C GLU A 220 -0.26 14.29 -0.36
N ALA A 221 -1.27 15.12 -0.10
CA ALA A 221 -2.60 14.64 0.30
C ALA A 221 -3.22 13.67 -0.72
N THR A 222 -2.88 13.82 -2.00
CA THR A 222 -3.33 12.93 -3.10
C THR A 222 -2.85 11.48 -2.94
N ARG A 223 -1.70 11.26 -2.29
CA ARG A 223 -1.11 9.94 -1.98
C ARG A 223 -1.73 9.27 -0.74
N SER A 224 -2.51 9.99 0.07
CA SER A 224 -3.17 9.41 1.26
C SER A 224 -4.00 8.17 0.93
N ARG A 225 -4.61 8.13 -0.26
CA ARG A 225 -5.41 6.99 -0.76
C ARG A 225 -4.62 5.67 -0.87
N PHE A 226 -3.30 5.73 -0.91
CA PHE A 226 -2.44 4.54 -0.98
C PHE A 226 -2.25 3.87 0.38
N GLN A 227 -2.68 4.53 1.46
CA GLN A 227 -2.60 4.01 2.80
C GLN A 227 -3.90 3.30 3.19
N MET A 228 -3.78 2.30 4.08
CA MET A 228 -4.93 1.56 4.59
C MET A 228 -5.92 2.45 5.35
N GLY A 229 -5.41 3.48 6.04
CA GLY A 229 -6.23 4.44 6.80
C GLY A 229 -7.27 5.14 5.93
N TRP A 230 -6.92 5.47 4.68
CA TRP A 230 -7.87 6.10 3.77
C TRP A 230 -9.03 5.17 3.40
N LEU A 231 -8.78 3.88 3.17
CA LEU A 231 -9.86 2.91 2.94
C LEU A 231 -10.75 2.79 4.17
N GLN A 232 -10.15 2.78 5.36
CA GLN A 232 -10.88 2.73 6.61
C GLN A 232 -11.81 3.94 6.78
N ASP A 233 -11.31 5.15 6.51
CA ASP A 233 -12.08 6.38 6.58
C ASP A 233 -13.18 6.45 5.53
N ARG A 234 -12.90 5.98 4.32
CA ARG A 234 -13.90 5.84 3.26
C ARG A 234 -15.00 4.88 3.67
N LEU A 235 -14.66 3.66 4.10
CA LEU A 235 -15.64 2.67 4.56
C LEU A 235 -16.47 3.17 5.73
N ARG A 236 -15.87 3.92 6.66
CA ARG A 236 -16.57 4.58 7.76
C ARG A 236 -17.57 5.62 7.25
N SER A 237 -17.16 6.46 6.31
CA SER A 237 -18.02 7.50 5.71
C SER A 237 -19.17 6.89 4.92
N ASP A 238 -18.88 5.91 4.07
CA ASP A 238 -19.88 5.15 3.31
C ASP A 238 -20.87 4.47 4.26
N LEU A 239 -20.36 3.84 5.32
CA LEU A 239 -21.21 3.17 6.31
C LEU A 239 -22.07 4.15 7.11
N ALA A 240 -21.54 5.32 7.47
CA ALA A 240 -22.29 6.37 8.14
C ALA A 240 -23.44 6.87 7.25
N LEU A 241 -23.15 7.19 5.99
CA LEU A 241 -24.14 7.62 4.99
C LEU A 241 -25.20 6.56 4.74
N GLU A 242 -24.77 5.31 4.52
CA GLU A 242 -25.68 4.19 4.39
C GLU A 242 -26.54 4.08 5.66
N SER A 243 -25.95 4.12 6.86
CA SER A 243 -26.68 3.97 8.11
C SER A 243 -27.73 5.07 8.36
N LEU A 244 -27.54 6.30 7.89
CA LEU A 244 -28.52 7.38 8.00
C LEU A 244 -29.84 7.03 7.31
N ASP A 245 -29.76 6.38 6.16
CA ASP A 245 -30.90 5.82 5.46
C ASP A 245 -31.08 4.32 5.79
N CYS A 246 -30.33 3.76 6.74
CA CYS A 246 -30.26 2.35 7.14
C CYS A 246 -29.89 1.34 6.02
N GLY A 247 -29.03 1.75 5.10
CA GLY A 247 -28.62 1.08 3.86
C GLY A 247 -29.55 1.41 2.69
N ALA A 248 -30.30 2.51 2.76
CA ALA A 248 -31.59 2.76 2.08
C ALA A 248 -32.78 1.91 2.59
N TRP A 249 -32.77 1.57 3.88
CA TRP A 249 -33.67 0.79 4.74
C TRP A 249 -33.48 -0.74 4.63
N ARG A 250 -32.24 -1.23 4.72
CA ARG A 250 -31.76 -2.53 4.23
C ARG A 250 -32.13 -2.69 2.76
N ARG A 251 -31.82 -1.68 1.93
CA ARG A 251 -32.27 -1.66 0.53
C ARG A 251 -33.74 -2.08 0.40
N ARG A 252 -34.67 -1.52 1.22
CA ARG A 252 -36.14 -1.78 1.16
C ARG A 252 -36.45 -3.17 0.62
N ARG A 253 -35.86 -4.12 1.38
CA ARG A 253 -35.65 -5.55 1.15
C ARG A 253 -34.84 -5.90 -0.10
N ALA A 254 -33.78 -6.68 0.09
CA ALA A 254 -33.24 -7.50 -0.99
C ALA A 254 -33.74 -8.95 -0.79
N GLU A 255 -35.05 -9.26 -0.70
CA GLU A 255 -36.25 -8.84 -1.46
C GLU A 255 -37.55 -8.98 -0.63
#